data_AF-A0A916CPK4-F1
#
_entry.id   AF-A0A916CPK4-F1
#
_cell.length_a   1.000
_cell.length_b   1.000
_cell.length_c   1.000
_cell.angle_alpha   90.00
_cell.angle_beta   90.00
_cell.angle_gamma   90.00
#
_symmetry.space_group_name_H-M   'P 1'
#
loop_
_entity.id
_entity.type
_entity.pdbx_description
1 polymer ?
#
loop_
_entity_poly.entity_id
_entity_poly.type
_entity_poly.pdbx_seq_one_letter_code
_entity_poly.pdbx_strand_id
1 'polypeptide(L)'
;MRGNWFVLALVTVALVATLIVGCGSAVPGPAGSAGSAGPAGSAGPAGPAGPAGPAGPAGPAGKAASAAPAAGLKAEITKVEIPADNKPVVTFKVTDAQGNLMKNAQLDANSFRFAIAKVVTDKDSGLTRYESYITRTVPGATYAWYTQTLKSALPSVLQATADSGGKLTETDAGFTYVFSMTIPANYDKSATTVVGLQTSRDNRAVAANATFAFVPAGGTPNVREVVKTETCNQCHDPLTAHGARVEVGYCALCHSPQSTDVHSGNTVDLKVMAHKIHRGPNLNSVKAGKAYFIGNGTHNFSAVTYPQEIRNCTTCHQAGAKNADNWKTAPSRAACGSCHDDIDWATGKSTTGGKAHVAGPQTNDAACKTCHQPDSGKEFDASVVGAHVIPNDSKQLRGVKFAIVDVKDTKPGQKPTVTFNIKDKDGKTVDPKDFNSLSLVLAGPTTDYAKYWSESLVISATISTKAKDAGSGNYTYTFTNAIPEDAKGSFAVAMQGYINTTLKKADGSPVLGADGKTPLAVRDVGYNPVFYFPVTDAKA
;
A
#
# COMPACT_ATOMS: atom_id res chain seq x y z
N MET A 1 -46.47 53.56 3.48
CA MET A 1 -46.34 55.03 3.54
C MET A 1 -45.45 55.37 4.72
N ARG A 2 -44.38 56.14 4.47
CA ARG A 2 -43.65 57.07 5.38
C ARG A 2 -43.43 56.58 6.82
N GLY A 3 -42.24 56.20 7.29
CA GLY A 3 -40.91 56.74 6.96
C GLY A 3 -40.77 58.17 7.50
N ASN A 4 -40.08 58.34 8.63
CA ASN A 4 -39.30 59.53 9.00
C ASN A 4 -38.40 59.13 10.20
N TRP A 5 -37.07 59.04 10.02
CA TRP A 5 -36.10 60.17 10.02
C TRP A 5 -35.80 60.58 11.47
N PHE A 6 -34.56 60.65 11.99
CA PHE A 6 -33.25 61.02 11.43
C PHE A 6 -32.16 60.68 12.51
N VAL A 7 -30.97 60.13 12.18
CA VAL A 7 -29.68 60.85 11.93
C VAL A 7 -29.05 61.36 13.26
N LEU A 8 -27.76 61.24 13.62
CA LEU A 8 -26.46 60.91 13.02
C LEU A 8 -25.54 60.54 14.23
N ALA A 9 -24.66 59.53 14.18
CA ALA A 9 -23.19 59.63 13.95
C ALA A 9 -22.48 60.79 14.70
N LEU A 10 -21.28 60.70 15.27
CA LEU A 10 -20.08 59.86 15.08
C LEU A 10 -19.05 60.32 16.16
N VAL A 11 -17.83 59.75 16.14
CA VAL A 11 -16.55 60.22 16.77
C VAL A 11 -16.27 59.63 18.18
N THR A 12 -15.61 58.48 18.33
CA THR A 12 -14.17 58.09 18.22
C THR A 12 -13.26 58.40 19.43
N VAL A 13 -12.52 57.36 19.84
CA VAL A 13 -11.19 57.32 20.53
C VAL A 13 -11.18 57.74 22.00
N ALA A 14 -10.37 57.20 22.93
CA ALA A 14 -9.77 55.90 23.21
C ALA A 14 -9.18 56.05 24.62
N LEU A 15 -9.17 54.94 25.38
CA LEU A 15 -8.13 54.51 26.31
C LEU A 15 -7.86 55.26 27.66
N VAL A 16 -7.73 54.41 28.70
CA VAL A 16 -6.91 54.50 29.92
C VAL A 16 -7.49 55.18 31.17
N ALA A 17 -7.94 54.30 32.07
CA ALA A 17 -7.62 54.17 33.50
C ALA A 17 -7.12 55.39 34.30
N THR A 18 -7.76 55.60 35.45
CA THR A 18 -7.08 55.74 36.75
C THR A 18 -8.11 55.59 37.88
N LEU A 19 -7.74 54.81 38.90
CA LEU A 19 -8.48 54.58 40.15
C LEU A 19 -7.59 55.12 41.28
N ILE A 20 -8.13 55.95 42.18
CA ILE A 20 -7.50 56.27 43.48
C ILE A 20 -8.56 56.22 44.59
N VAL A 21 -8.38 55.20 45.45
CA VAL A 21 -8.43 55.15 46.93
C VAL A 21 -9.68 55.61 47.69
N GLY A 22 -10.16 54.74 48.60
CA GLY A 22 -10.88 55.20 49.79
C GLY A 22 -11.62 54.15 50.65
N CYS A 23 -10.87 53.43 51.49
CA CYS A 23 -11.23 52.91 52.84
C CYS A 23 -12.41 51.94 53.09
N GLY A 24 -12.12 50.82 53.78
CA GLY A 24 -13.09 50.10 54.62
C GLY A 24 -12.83 48.61 54.88
N SER A 25 -11.97 48.30 55.85
CA SER A 25 -11.98 47.17 56.83
C SER A 25 -12.53 45.79 56.41
N ALA A 26 -11.72 44.73 56.23
CA ALA A 26 -11.05 43.89 57.24
C ALA A 26 -11.66 42.47 57.33
N VAL A 27 -11.04 41.49 56.65
CA VAL A 27 -11.08 40.06 56.99
C VAL A 27 -9.66 39.50 56.73
N PRO A 28 -9.02 38.78 57.68
CA PRO A 28 -7.72 38.15 57.43
C PRO A 28 -7.87 37.03 56.39
N GLY A 29 -7.20 37.18 55.24
CA GLY A 29 -7.11 36.14 54.21
C GLY A 29 -6.07 35.06 54.58
N PRO A 30 -6.19 33.83 54.04
CA PRO A 30 -5.27 32.74 54.30
C PRO A 30 -3.83 33.07 53.82
N ALA A 31 -2.83 32.48 54.48
CA ALA A 31 -1.43 32.63 54.13
C ALA A 31 -1.19 32.33 52.64
N GLY A 32 -0.53 33.27 51.94
CA GLY A 32 -0.20 33.14 50.52
C GLY A 32 0.71 31.94 50.25
N SER A 33 0.51 31.27 49.12
CA SER A 33 1.38 30.20 48.64
C SER A 33 2.82 30.72 48.44
N ALA A 34 3.81 29.87 48.72
CA ALA A 34 5.22 30.17 48.51
C ALA A 34 5.46 30.69 47.08
N GLY A 35 6.24 31.78 46.96
CA GLY A 35 6.55 32.40 45.68
C GLY A 35 7.23 31.40 44.73
N SER A 36 6.88 31.47 43.45
CA SER A 36 7.51 30.65 42.41
C SER A 36 9.01 30.90 42.35
N ALA A 37 9.79 29.82 42.23
CA ALA A 37 11.24 29.90 42.03
C ALA A 37 11.60 30.84 40.87
N GLY A 38 12.60 31.69 41.08
CA GLY A 38 13.07 32.62 40.05
C GLY A 38 13.52 31.89 38.77
N PRO A 39 13.41 32.53 37.59
CA PRO A 39 13.80 31.89 36.34
C PRO A 39 15.28 31.49 36.37
N ALA A 40 15.56 30.29 35.87
CA ALA A 40 16.93 29.80 35.73
C ALA A 40 17.75 30.75 34.85
N GLY A 41 18.97 31.08 35.29
CA GLY A 41 19.89 31.94 34.54
C GLY A 41 20.17 31.38 33.14
N SER A 42 20.33 32.26 32.16
CA SER A 42 20.60 31.90 30.77
C SER A 42 21.85 31.03 30.66
N ALA A 43 21.76 29.95 29.87
CA ALA A 43 22.89 29.08 29.59
C ALA A 43 24.06 29.87 28.98
N GLY A 44 25.27 29.63 29.47
CA GLY A 44 26.49 30.24 28.94
C GLY A 44 26.73 29.88 27.46
N PRO A 45 27.49 30.70 26.72
CA PRO A 45 27.77 30.44 25.31
C PRO A 45 28.51 29.11 25.12
N ALA A 46 28.13 28.37 24.07
CA ALA A 46 28.79 27.13 23.71
C ALA A 46 30.28 27.37 23.40
N GLY A 47 31.14 26.54 23.97
CA GLY A 47 32.58 26.59 23.68
C GLY A 47 32.88 26.32 22.19
N PRO A 48 34.02 26.79 21.68
CA PRO A 48 34.41 26.58 20.28
C PRO A 48 34.52 25.09 19.96
N ALA A 49 34.08 24.72 18.76
CA ALA A 49 34.15 23.34 18.28
C ALA A 49 35.62 22.87 18.23
N GLY A 50 35.88 21.69 18.81
CA GLY A 50 37.19 21.06 18.74
C GLY A 50 37.61 20.73 17.31
N PRO A 51 38.93 20.60 17.04
CA PRO A 51 39.43 20.22 15.72
C PRO A 51 38.88 18.86 15.28
N ALA A 52 38.60 18.73 13.98
CA ALA A 52 38.10 17.50 13.39
C ALA A 52 39.11 16.35 13.60
N GLY A 53 38.62 15.22 14.12
CA GLY A 53 39.45 14.03 14.32
C GLY A 53 39.92 13.39 13.01
N PRO A 54 40.96 12.54 13.05
CA PRO A 54 41.44 11.81 11.88
C PRO A 54 40.33 10.92 11.28
N ALA A 55 40.37 10.73 9.96
CA ALA A 55 39.41 9.89 9.24
C ALA A 55 39.42 8.46 9.80
N GLY A 56 38.22 7.95 10.12
CA GLY A 56 38.06 6.61 10.70
C GLY A 56 38.37 5.47 9.70
N PRO A 57 38.65 4.26 10.20
CA PRO A 57 38.84 3.06 9.37
C PRO A 57 37.59 2.77 8.51
N ALA A 58 37.80 2.07 7.39
CA ALA A 58 36.73 1.66 6.48
C ALA A 58 35.59 0.97 7.26
N GLY A 59 34.36 1.41 7.02
CA GLY A 59 33.18 0.91 7.72
C GLY A 59 32.92 -0.58 7.45
N PRO A 60 32.18 -1.27 8.35
CA PRO A 60 31.81 -2.66 8.15
C PRO A 60 31.00 -2.86 6.86
N ALA A 61 31.12 -4.05 6.26
CA ALA A 61 30.37 -4.43 5.06
C ALA A 61 28.86 -4.18 5.26
N GLY A 62 28.19 -3.62 4.24
CA GLY A 62 26.76 -3.39 4.25
C GLY A 62 25.97 -4.68 4.45
N LYS A 63 24.80 -4.59 5.07
CA LYS A 63 23.92 -5.73 5.35
C LYS A 63 23.50 -6.39 4.03
N ALA A 64 23.92 -7.64 3.80
CA ALA A 64 23.40 -8.43 2.69
C ALA A 64 21.89 -8.61 2.87
N ALA A 65 21.11 -8.23 1.87
CA ALA A 65 19.72 -8.70 1.79
C ALA A 65 19.78 -10.13 1.26
N SER A 66 19.70 -11.11 2.15
CA SER A 66 19.54 -12.51 1.77
C SER A 66 18.09 -12.74 1.36
N ALA A 67 17.88 -13.15 0.11
CA ALA A 67 16.58 -13.60 -0.39
C ALA A 67 16.06 -14.81 0.41
N ALA A 68 14.73 -14.89 0.58
CA ALA A 68 14.07 -16.16 0.85
C ALA A 68 14.36 -17.13 -0.32
N PRO A 69 14.55 -18.44 -0.08
CA PRO A 69 14.93 -19.37 -1.13
C PRO A 69 13.83 -19.50 -2.19
N ALA A 70 14.03 -18.89 -3.34
CA ALA A 70 13.36 -19.29 -4.56
C ALA A 70 13.98 -20.63 -5.02
N ALA A 71 13.21 -21.70 -4.96
CA ALA A 71 13.37 -22.88 -5.83
C ALA A 71 14.79 -23.50 -5.95
N GLY A 72 15.63 -23.47 -4.92
CA GLY A 72 16.89 -24.24 -4.91
C GLY A 72 18.18 -23.50 -5.31
N LEU A 73 18.17 -22.17 -5.48
CA LEU A 73 19.39 -21.37 -5.73
C LEU A 73 19.41 -20.11 -4.85
N LYS A 74 20.59 -19.74 -4.35
CA LYS A 74 20.82 -18.50 -3.59
C LYS A 74 22.04 -17.78 -4.14
N ALA A 75 21.99 -16.46 -4.17
CA ALA A 75 23.12 -15.62 -4.58
C ALA A 75 23.44 -14.60 -3.47
N GLU A 76 24.73 -14.35 -3.25
CA GLU A 76 25.21 -13.40 -2.25
C GLU A 76 26.42 -12.64 -2.82
N ILE A 77 26.34 -11.31 -2.86
CA ILE A 77 27.50 -10.47 -3.15
C ILE A 77 28.20 -10.18 -1.83
N THR A 78 29.49 -10.49 -1.73
CA THR A 78 30.27 -10.35 -0.49
C THR A 78 31.18 -9.13 -0.49
N LYS A 79 31.61 -8.67 -1.67
CA LYS A 79 32.49 -7.51 -1.81
C LYS A 79 32.30 -6.82 -3.15
N VAL A 80 32.39 -5.49 -3.15
CA VAL A 80 32.47 -4.68 -4.36
C VAL A 80 33.64 -3.71 -4.22
N GLU A 81 34.47 -3.63 -5.26
CA GLU A 81 35.57 -2.68 -5.37
C GLU A 81 35.43 -1.88 -6.67
N ILE A 82 35.81 -0.61 -6.63
CA ILE A 82 35.85 0.26 -7.81
C ILE A 82 37.30 0.72 -7.99
N PRO A 83 38.09 0.05 -8.86
CA PRO A 83 39.48 0.41 -9.12
C PRO A 83 39.60 1.71 -9.93
N ALA A 84 40.85 2.16 -10.14
CA ALA A 84 41.14 3.43 -10.82
C ALA A 84 40.68 3.49 -12.29
N ASP A 85 40.48 2.34 -12.94
CA ASP A 85 39.92 2.23 -14.30
C ASP A 85 38.38 2.33 -14.32
N ASN A 86 37.76 2.53 -13.15
CA ASN A 86 36.32 2.63 -12.94
C ASN A 86 35.54 1.42 -13.49
N LYS A 87 36.15 0.22 -13.54
CA LYS A 87 35.46 -1.04 -13.84
C LYS A 87 35.19 -1.78 -12.54
N PRO A 88 33.94 -1.80 -12.03
CA PRO A 88 33.64 -2.47 -10.78
C PRO A 88 34.06 -3.95 -10.77
N VAL A 89 34.62 -4.38 -9.65
CA VAL A 89 34.99 -5.77 -9.36
C VAL A 89 34.08 -6.28 -8.27
N VAL A 90 33.36 -7.37 -8.54
CA VAL A 90 32.37 -7.95 -7.63
C VAL A 90 32.82 -9.34 -7.21
N THR A 91 32.92 -9.59 -5.91
CA THR A 91 33.11 -10.92 -5.34
C THR A 91 31.79 -11.42 -4.79
N PHE A 92 31.43 -12.66 -5.11
CA PHE A 92 30.11 -13.20 -4.80
C PHE A 92 30.12 -14.73 -4.72
N LYS A 93 29.06 -15.27 -4.12
CA LYS A 93 28.81 -16.71 -3.97
C LYS A 93 27.45 -17.05 -4.56
N VAL A 94 27.34 -18.26 -5.09
CA VAL A 94 26.06 -18.86 -5.48
C VAL A 94 25.99 -20.23 -4.84
N THR A 95 24.91 -20.54 -4.13
CA THR A 95 24.72 -21.83 -3.47
C THR A 95 23.42 -22.49 -3.89
N ASP A 96 23.34 -23.82 -3.77
CA ASP A 96 22.07 -24.53 -3.86
C ASP A 96 21.20 -24.32 -2.59
N ALA A 97 20.05 -25.01 -2.51
CA ALA A 97 19.18 -25.00 -1.35
C ALA A 97 19.86 -25.53 -0.07
N GLN A 98 20.79 -26.48 -0.22
CA GLN A 98 21.52 -27.13 0.86
C GLN A 98 22.71 -26.29 1.35
N GLY A 99 23.05 -25.21 0.64
CA GLY A 99 24.16 -24.32 0.96
C GLY A 99 25.49 -24.75 0.34
N ASN A 100 25.50 -25.73 -0.56
CA ASN A 100 26.72 -26.11 -1.29
C ASN A 100 27.03 -25.04 -2.34
N LEU A 101 28.31 -24.70 -2.46
CA LEU A 101 28.78 -23.74 -3.46
C LEU A 101 28.59 -24.30 -4.88
N MET A 102 27.91 -23.54 -5.72
CA MET A 102 27.68 -23.87 -7.13
C MET A 102 28.92 -23.52 -7.96
N LYS A 103 29.21 -24.37 -8.95
CA LYS A 103 30.26 -24.17 -9.97
C LYS A 103 29.65 -23.53 -11.22
N ASN A 104 30.44 -22.80 -12.03
CA ASN A 104 29.93 -22.13 -13.23
C ASN A 104 29.29 -23.11 -14.22
N ALA A 105 29.83 -24.33 -14.32
CA ALA A 105 29.31 -25.38 -15.18
C ALA A 105 27.90 -25.89 -14.78
N GLN A 106 27.45 -25.59 -13.56
CA GLN A 106 26.12 -25.96 -13.05
C GLN A 106 25.08 -24.84 -13.18
N LEU A 107 25.48 -23.71 -13.76
CA LEU A 107 24.64 -22.54 -13.97
C LEU A 107 24.40 -22.35 -15.48
N ASP A 108 23.38 -21.57 -15.83
CA ASP A 108 23.10 -21.29 -17.24
C ASP A 108 24.28 -20.55 -17.92
N ALA A 109 24.46 -20.75 -19.22
CA ALA A 109 25.43 -19.98 -19.98
C ALA A 109 25.09 -18.47 -19.90
N ASN A 110 26.10 -17.62 -19.63
CA ASN A 110 25.92 -16.18 -19.40
C ASN A 110 24.87 -15.86 -18.32
N SER A 111 24.82 -16.70 -17.27
CA SER A 111 23.90 -16.59 -16.15
C SER A 111 24.08 -15.27 -15.38
N PHE A 112 25.32 -14.80 -15.22
CA PHE A 112 25.62 -13.61 -14.43
C PHE A 112 25.35 -12.31 -15.18
N ARG A 113 24.55 -11.44 -14.57
CA ARG A 113 24.37 -10.06 -14.99
C ARG A 113 24.44 -9.13 -13.80
N PHE A 114 25.11 -7.99 -13.96
CA PHE A 114 25.32 -7.04 -12.88
C PHE A 114 24.78 -5.65 -13.20
N ALA A 115 23.92 -5.13 -12.33
CA ALA A 115 23.47 -3.74 -12.38
C ALA A 115 24.22 -2.92 -11.32
N ILE A 116 24.43 -1.63 -11.55
CA ILE A 116 25.03 -0.74 -10.56
C ILE A 116 24.39 0.66 -10.61
N ALA A 117 24.01 1.18 -9.45
CA ALA A 117 23.31 2.45 -9.31
C ALA A 117 23.64 3.15 -8.00
N LYS A 118 23.48 4.48 -7.95
CA LYS A 118 23.48 5.25 -6.69
C LYS A 118 22.06 5.49 -6.20
N VAL A 119 21.91 5.65 -4.89
CA VAL A 119 20.70 6.17 -4.27
C VAL A 119 20.71 7.69 -4.37
N VAL A 120 19.65 8.26 -4.92
CA VAL A 120 19.43 9.71 -4.99
C VAL A 120 18.16 10.05 -4.24
N THR A 121 18.23 11.06 -3.37
CA THR A 121 17.07 11.60 -2.67
C THR A 121 16.52 12.79 -3.43
N ASP A 122 15.24 12.74 -3.74
CA ASP A 122 14.50 13.86 -4.28
C ASP A 122 14.34 14.96 -3.22
N LYS A 123 14.78 16.18 -3.53
CA LYS A 123 14.82 17.28 -2.57
C LYS A 123 13.43 17.80 -2.17
N ASP A 124 12.42 17.62 -3.03
CA ASP A 124 11.09 18.19 -2.85
C ASP A 124 10.19 17.22 -2.08
N SER A 125 10.16 15.95 -2.50
CA SER A 125 9.33 14.91 -1.89
C SER A 125 10.02 14.16 -0.73
N GLY A 126 11.35 14.14 -0.73
CA GLY A 126 12.16 13.26 0.13
C GLY A 126 12.23 11.81 -0.35
N LEU A 127 11.64 11.48 -1.50
CA LEU A 127 11.67 10.11 -2.04
C LEU A 127 13.07 9.73 -2.48
N THR A 128 13.50 8.52 -2.13
CA THR A 128 14.71 7.92 -2.69
C THR A 128 14.41 7.17 -3.98
N ARG A 129 15.34 7.24 -4.94
CA ARG A 129 15.33 6.49 -6.19
C ARG A 129 16.73 5.96 -6.51
N TYR A 130 16.80 4.96 -7.38
CA TYR A 130 18.07 4.55 -7.97
C TYR A 130 18.37 5.37 -9.22
N GLU A 131 19.64 5.73 -9.40
CA GLU A 131 20.19 6.34 -10.61
C GLU A 131 21.34 5.45 -11.08
N SER A 132 21.16 4.75 -12.20
CA SER A 132 22.13 3.80 -12.72
C SER A 132 23.37 4.52 -13.25
N TYR A 133 24.53 3.94 -12.98
CA TYR A 133 25.80 4.39 -13.57
C TYR A 133 26.02 3.82 -14.97
N ILE A 134 25.32 2.75 -15.34
CA ILE A 134 25.45 2.10 -16.64
C ILE A 134 24.12 2.15 -17.39
N THR A 135 24.16 2.73 -18.58
CA THR A 135 22.98 2.91 -19.42
C THR A 135 23.27 2.44 -20.83
N ARG A 136 22.21 2.22 -21.59
CA ARG A 136 22.26 1.98 -23.03
C ARG A 136 21.26 2.85 -23.75
N THR A 137 21.60 3.25 -24.96
CA THR A 137 20.68 3.93 -25.87
C THR A 137 19.85 2.87 -26.60
N VAL A 138 18.54 2.98 -26.53
CA VAL A 138 17.61 2.12 -27.26
C VAL A 138 16.94 2.95 -28.36
N PRO A 139 17.23 2.67 -29.64
CA PRO A 139 16.61 3.39 -30.74
C PRO A 139 15.14 2.98 -30.89
N GLY A 140 14.33 3.92 -31.36
CA GLY A 140 12.98 3.63 -31.82
C GLY A 140 13.03 2.82 -33.11
N ALA A 141 12.09 1.89 -33.25
CA ALA A 141 11.93 1.05 -34.43
C ALA A 141 10.46 0.97 -34.85
N THR A 142 10.22 0.46 -36.06
CA THR A 142 8.91 -0.09 -36.42
C THR A 142 8.76 -1.48 -35.81
N TYR A 143 7.54 -1.82 -35.40
CA TYR A 143 7.25 -3.11 -34.79
C TYR A 143 5.85 -3.59 -35.17
N ALA A 144 5.66 -4.91 -35.19
CA ALA A 144 4.36 -5.51 -35.38
C ALA A 144 3.56 -5.46 -34.07
N TRP A 145 2.32 -4.97 -34.13
CA TRP A 145 1.33 -5.10 -33.07
C TRP A 145 0.08 -5.75 -33.67
N TYR A 146 -0.16 -7.01 -33.31
CA TYR A 146 -1.22 -7.83 -33.89
C TYR A 146 -1.06 -7.88 -35.43
N THR A 147 -2.04 -7.40 -36.19
CA THR A 147 -1.99 -7.31 -37.66
C THR A 147 -1.43 -5.99 -38.18
N GLN A 148 -1.07 -5.05 -37.30
CA GLN A 148 -0.63 -3.70 -37.67
C GLN A 148 0.88 -3.55 -37.56
N THR A 149 1.46 -2.69 -38.39
CA THR A 149 2.84 -2.21 -38.23
C THR A 149 2.79 -0.81 -37.63
N LEU A 150 3.34 -0.66 -36.43
CA LEU A 150 3.38 0.61 -35.72
C LEU A 150 4.80 1.15 -35.64
N LYS A 151 4.90 2.45 -35.35
CA LYS A 151 6.15 3.15 -35.08
C LYS A 151 6.27 3.40 -33.57
N SER A 152 7.50 3.31 -33.06
CA SER A 152 7.82 3.69 -31.68
C SER A 152 7.39 5.13 -31.39
N ALA A 153 6.82 5.37 -30.21
CA ALA A 153 6.40 6.69 -29.75
C ALA A 153 7.57 7.67 -29.63
N LEU A 154 8.77 7.18 -29.30
CA LEU A 154 9.98 7.98 -29.16
C LEU A 154 11.04 7.54 -30.19
N PRO A 155 11.87 8.47 -30.70
CA PRO A 155 12.92 8.16 -31.66
C PRO A 155 14.10 7.41 -31.03
N SER A 156 14.36 7.66 -29.74
CA SER A 156 15.40 6.99 -28.95
C SER A 156 15.19 7.33 -27.47
N VAL A 157 15.63 6.44 -26.59
CA VAL A 157 15.61 6.64 -25.13
C VAL A 157 16.89 6.10 -24.50
N LEU A 158 17.27 6.68 -23.37
CA LEU A 158 18.26 6.09 -22.48
C LEU A 158 17.57 5.11 -21.52
N GLN A 159 18.17 3.95 -21.28
CA GLN A 159 17.68 2.99 -20.29
C GLN A 159 18.84 2.51 -19.41
N ALA A 160 18.58 2.42 -18.11
CA ALA A 160 19.46 1.69 -17.20
C ALA A 160 19.59 0.22 -17.67
N THR A 161 20.80 -0.34 -17.54
CA THR A 161 21.10 -1.69 -18.03
C THR A 161 21.92 -2.49 -17.02
N ALA A 162 22.19 -3.75 -17.35
CA ALA A 162 23.13 -4.61 -16.64
C ALA A 162 24.33 -4.92 -17.54
N ASP A 163 25.51 -5.02 -16.92
CA ASP A 163 26.72 -5.57 -17.51
C ASP A 163 26.64 -7.10 -17.56
N SER A 164 27.05 -7.69 -18.69
CA SER A 164 27.09 -9.14 -18.88
C SER A 164 28.22 -9.62 -19.80
N GLY A 165 29.12 -8.70 -20.19
CA GLY A 165 30.26 -8.97 -21.07
C GLY A 165 31.61 -8.94 -20.36
N GLY A 166 31.59 -8.88 -19.03
CA GLY A 166 32.76 -8.79 -18.16
C GLY A 166 33.52 -10.10 -18.02
N LYS A 167 34.63 -10.04 -17.29
CA LYS A 167 35.51 -11.19 -17.05
C LYS A 167 35.13 -11.89 -15.76
N LEU A 168 34.64 -13.12 -15.86
CA LEU A 168 34.39 -14.01 -14.72
C LEU A 168 35.66 -14.80 -14.37
N THR A 169 35.94 -14.94 -13.08
CA THR A 169 36.94 -15.85 -12.51
C THR A 169 36.27 -16.69 -11.44
N GLU A 170 36.37 -18.01 -11.54
CA GLU A 170 35.88 -18.94 -10.52
C GLU A 170 37.02 -19.32 -9.56
N THR A 171 36.71 -19.44 -8.28
CA THR A 171 37.63 -19.79 -7.19
C THR A 171 36.97 -20.80 -6.24
N ASP A 172 37.73 -21.36 -5.30
CA ASP A 172 37.17 -22.26 -4.27
C ASP A 172 36.22 -21.55 -3.29
N ALA A 173 36.32 -20.22 -3.18
CA ALA A 173 35.49 -19.40 -2.31
C ALA A 173 34.24 -18.81 -2.99
N GLY A 174 34.06 -19.03 -4.30
CA GLY A 174 33.00 -18.45 -5.12
C GLY A 174 33.55 -17.82 -6.40
N PHE A 175 33.05 -16.65 -6.76
CA PHE A 175 33.32 -16.00 -8.04
C PHE A 175 33.81 -14.57 -7.86
N THR A 176 34.62 -14.12 -8.80
CA THR A 176 34.97 -12.71 -9.01
C THR A 176 34.57 -12.31 -10.42
N TYR A 177 33.90 -11.17 -10.57
CA TYR A 177 33.50 -10.62 -11.86
C TYR A 177 34.01 -9.19 -12.02
N VAL A 178 34.75 -8.93 -13.09
CA VAL A 178 35.19 -7.60 -13.49
C VAL A 178 34.29 -7.09 -14.60
N PHE A 179 33.63 -5.96 -14.38
CA PHE A 179 32.72 -5.36 -15.35
C PHE A 179 33.43 -5.07 -16.68
N SER A 180 32.72 -5.28 -17.80
CA SER A 180 33.18 -4.80 -19.11
C SER A 180 32.94 -3.30 -19.28
N MET A 181 31.81 -2.81 -18.76
CA MET A 181 31.40 -1.42 -18.75
C MET A 181 32.18 -0.64 -17.67
N THR A 182 32.43 0.63 -17.96
CA THR A 182 33.10 1.56 -17.05
C THR A 182 32.06 2.52 -16.50
N ILE A 183 32.04 2.75 -15.18
CA ILE A 183 31.19 3.77 -14.56
C ILE A 183 31.79 5.18 -14.76
N PRO A 184 31.00 6.27 -14.70
CA PRO A 184 31.52 7.62 -14.89
C PRO A 184 32.66 7.95 -13.92
N ALA A 185 33.76 8.54 -14.40
CA ALA A 185 34.94 8.85 -13.57
C ALA A 185 34.64 9.84 -12.43
N ASN A 186 33.61 10.68 -12.61
CA ASN A 186 33.12 11.64 -11.63
C ASN A 186 31.96 11.11 -10.78
N TYR A 187 31.82 9.78 -10.64
CA TYR A 187 30.77 9.20 -9.80
C TYR A 187 30.88 9.71 -8.34
N ASP A 188 29.73 9.95 -7.74
CA ASP A 188 29.66 10.41 -6.35
C ASP A 188 30.10 9.29 -5.39
N LYS A 189 31.29 9.45 -4.80
CA LYS A 189 31.87 8.49 -3.85
C LYS A 189 31.21 8.54 -2.48
N SER A 190 30.49 9.61 -2.15
CA SER A 190 29.78 9.77 -0.87
C SER A 190 28.35 9.21 -0.92
N ALA A 191 27.79 9.04 -2.13
CA ALA A 191 26.48 8.44 -2.30
C ALA A 191 26.52 6.94 -1.99
N THR A 192 25.41 6.44 -1.43
CA THR A 192 25.19 4.99 -1.34
C THR A 192 25.08 4.41 -2.75
N THR A 193 25.99 3.50 -3.07
CA THR A 193 26.01 2.72 -4.30
C THR A 193 25.48 1.32 -4.04
N VAL A 194 24.69 0.79 -4.97
CA VAL A 194 24.13 -0.55 -4.92
C VAL A 194 24.52 -1.32 -6.18
N VAL A 195 25.10 -2.50 -6.01
CA VAL A 195 25.30 -3.48 -7.07
C VAL A 195 24.23 -4.55 -6.94
N GLY A 196 23.62 -4.91 -8.06
CA GLY A 196 22.71 -6.06 -8.17
C GLY A 196 23.33 -7.18 -8.97
N LEU A 197 23.03 -8.42 -8.62
CA LEU A 197 23.44 -9.64 -9.32
C LEU A 197 22.17 -10.41 -9.73
N GLN A 198 22.16 -10.91 -10.96
CA GLN A 198 21.21 -11.91 -11.46
C GLN A 198 21.97 -13.18 -11.83
N THR A 199 21.43 -14.35 -11.46
CA THR A 199 21.90 -15.67 -11.88
C THR A 199 20.73 -16.65 -12.01
N SER A 200 20.90 -17.67 -12.82
CA SER A 200 19.96 -18.77 -13.03
C SER A 200 20.64 -20.10 -13.39
N ARG A 201 19.86 -21.17 -13.32
CA ARG A 201 20.16 -22.53 -13.81
C ARG A 201 18.91 -23.17 -14.41
N ASP A 202 19.10 -24.33 -15.03
CA ASP A 202 18.05 -25.17 -15.60
C ASP A 202 17.18 -24.38 -16.59
N ASN A 203 17.83 -23.66 -17.53
CA ASN A 203 17.17 -22.82 -18.52
C ASN A 203 16.24 -21.78 -17.89
N ARG A 204 16.75 -21.08 -16.87
CA ARG A 204 16.05 -20.07 -16.08
C ARG A 204 14.83 -20.58 -15.29
N ALA A 205 14.63 -21.88 -15.16
CA ALA A 205 13.60 -22.44 -14.29
C ALA A 205 13.86 -22.11 -12.82
N VAL A 206 15.15 -21.99 -12.44
CA VAL A 206 15.57 -21.57 -11.11
C VAL A 206 16.44 -20.33 -11.23
N ALA A 207 16.07 -19.26 -10.53
CA ALA A 207 16.76 -17.99 -10.57
C ALA A 207 17.02 -17.45 -9.16
N ALA A 208 18.11 -16.71 -9.01
CA ALA A 208 18.43 -15.97 -7.80
C ALA A 208 18.91 -14.56 -8.18
N ASN A 209 18.50 -13.57 -7.40
CA ASN A 209 19.09 -12.23 -7.48
C ASN A 209 19.62 -11.82 -6.12
N ALA A 210 20.60 -10.92 -6.11
CA ALA A 210 21.15 -10.34 -4.89
C ALA A 210 21.38 -8.85 -5.08
N THR A 211 21.42 -8.10 -3.97
CA THR A 211 21.84 -6.70 -3.96
C THR A 211 22.84 -6.45 -2.83
N PHE A 212 23.78 -5.54 -3.06
CA PHE A 212 24.80 -5.14 -2.10
C PHE A 212 24.98 -3.63 -2.12
N ALA A 213 24.73 -3.00 -0.97
CA ALA A 213 24.81 -1.56 -0.79
C ALA A 213 26.07 -1.19 -0.01
N PHE A 214 26.78 -0.17 -0.49
CA PHE A 214 28.00 0.35 0.13
C PHE A 214 28.17 1.85 -0.16
N VAL A 215 29.06 2.53 0.56
CA VAL A 215 29.47 3.90 0.25
C VAL A 215 30.92 3.85 -0.22
N PRO A 216 31.25 4.23 -1.48
CA PRO A 216 32.61 4.11 -2.00
C PRO A 216 33.68 4.84 -1.18
N ALA A 217 33.35 5.99 -0.56
CA ALA A 217 34.23 6.74 0.33
C ALA A 217 34.23 6.23 1.79
N GLY A 218 33.50 5.15 2.09
CA GLY A 218 33.25 4.68 3.44
C GLY A 218 32.03 5.33 4.11
N GLY A 219 31.57 4.72 5.21
CA GLY A 219 30.37 5.14 5.95
C GLY A 219 29.19 4.18 5.81
N THR A 220 28.10 4.49 6.51
CA THR A 220 26.92 3.62 6.56
C THR A 220 26.04 3.83 5.33
N PRO A 221 25.76 2.78 4.52
CA PRO A 221 24.91 2.91 3.35
C PRO A 221 23.45 3.19 3.71
N ASN A 222 22.85 4.18 3.03
CA ASN A 222 21.42 4.44 3.07
C ASN A 222 20.66 3.51 2.12
N VAL A 223 20.43 2.27 2.55
CA VAL A 223 19.66 1.27 1.79
C VAL A 223 18.24 1.79 1.52
N ARG A 224 17.76 1.62 0.28
CA ARG A 224 16.39 1.91 -0.14
C ARG A 224 15.58 0.62 -0.22
N GLU A 225 14.55 0.50 0.62
CA GLU A 225 13.62 -0.63 0.62
C GLU A 225 12.19 -0.14 0.90
N VAL A 226 11.39 0.02 -0.15
CA VAL A 226 10.02 0.57 -0.03
C VAL A 226 8.97 -0.53 0.10
N VAL A 227 9.20 -1.67 -0.56
CA VAL A 227 8.40 -2.89 -0.50
C VAL A 227 9.35 -4.08 -0.52
N LYS A 228 8.90 -5.24 -0.01
CA LYS A 228 9.66 -6.49 -0.02
C LYS A 228 9.13 -7.45 -1.08
N THR A 229 9.97 -8.33 -1.62
CA THR A 229 9.56 -9.31 -2.63
C THR A 229 8.44 -10.23 -2.12
N GLU A 230 8.46 -10.60 -0.83
CA GLU A 230 7.46 -11.48 -0.23
C GLU A 230 6.05 -10.85 -0.25
N THR A 231 5.94 -9.52 -0.22
CA THR A 231 4.64 -8.85 -0.33
C THR A 231 4.03 -9.03 -1.72
N CYS A 232 4.85 -9.06 -2.77
CA CYS A 232 4.41 -9.34 -4.13
C CYS A 232 3.99 -10.82 -4.29
N ASN A 233 4.73 -11.73 -3.64
CA ASN A 233 4.50 -13.16 -3.75
C ASN A 233 3.27 -13.67 -2.96
N GLN A 234 2.54 -12.79 -2.30
CA GLN A 234 1.20 -13.12 -1.77
C GLN A 234 0.19 -13.39 -2.89
N CYS A 235 0.44 -12.86 -4.09
CA CYS A 235 -0.37 -13.08 -5.29
C CYS A 235 0.43 -13.69 -6.45
N HIS A 236 1.74 -13.44 -6.52
CA HIS A 236 2.64 -14.02 -7.52
C HIS A 236 3.36 -15.28 -7.00
N ASP A 237 3.53 -16.30 -7.82
CA ASP A 237 4.14 -17.57 -7.38
C ASP A 237 5.19 -18.13 -8.35
N PRO A 238 6.48 -17.75 -8.19
CA PRO A 238 6.94 -16.47 -7.66
C PRO A 238 6.86 -15.38 -8.74
N LEU A 239 6.95 -14.10 -8.34
CA LEU A 239 7.12 -12.99 -9.28
C LEU A 239 8.37 -13.23 -10.14
N THR A 240 8.19 -13.33 -11.46
CA THR A 240 9.30 -13.51 -12.41
C THR A 240 9.13 -12.62 -13.64
N ALA A 241 10.17 -11.88 -13.99
CA ALA A 241 10.23 -11.08 -15.20
C ALA A 241 11.57 -11.27 -15.93
N HIS A 242 11.58 -11.00 -17.24
CA HIS A 242 12.79 -11.12 -18.07
C HIS A 242 13.49 -12.49 -17.95
N GLY A 243 12.74 -13.54 -17.66
CA GLY A 243 13.19 -14.92 -17.50
C GLY A 243 13.81 -15.27 -16.14
N ALA A 244 14.65 -14.40 -15.55
CA ALA A 244 15.41 -14.74 -14.34
C ALA A 244 15.49 -13.61 -13.30
N ARG A 245 14.60 -12.60 -13.38
CA ARG A 245 14.53 -11.51 -12.41
C ARG A 245 13.34 -11.73 -11.50
N VAL A 246 13.62 -11.95 -10.23
CA VAL A 246 12.64 -12.39 -9.23
C VAL A 246 12.59 -11.46 -8.02
N GLU A 247 13.67 -10.72 -7.75
CA GLU A 247 13.73 -9.83 -6.57
C GLU A 247 13.39 -8.38 -6.92
N VAL A 248 12.48 -7.78 -6.15
CA VAL A 248 12.05 -6.38 -6.35
C VAL A 248 13.21 -5.41 -6.18
N GLY A 249 14.14 -5.70 -5.25
CA GLY A 249 15.35 -4.90 -5.06
C GLY A 249 16.23 -4.84 -6.30
N TYR A 250 16.33 -5.94 -7.06
CA TYR A 250 17.06 -5.98 -8.32
C TYR A 250 16.32 -5.24 -9.43
N CYS A 251 15.00 -5.43 -9.54
CA CYS A 251 14.15 -4.71 -10.51
C CYS A 251 14.35 -3.19 -10.41
N ALA A 252 14.36 -2.66 -9.19
CA ALA A 252 14.45 -1.23 -8.92
C ALA A 252 15.75 -0.57 -9.42
N LEU A 253 16.83 -1.33 -9.63
CA LEU A 253 18.10 -0.79 -10.14
C LEU A 253 18.01 -0.31 -11.60
N CYS A 254 17.11 -0.92 -12.39
CA CYS A 254 16.87 -0.54 -13.78
C CYS A 254 15.55 0.21 -13.97
N HIS A 255 14.52 -0.16 -13.19
CA HIS A 255 13.20 0.44 -13.21
C HIS A 255 13.18 1.72 -12.37
N SER A 256 13.88 2.74 -12.86
CA SER A 256 13.98 4.08 -12.27
C SER A 256 13.43 5.16 -13.20
N PRO A 257 13.29 6.42 -12.74
CA PRO A 257 12.88 7.53 -13.60
C PRO A 257 13.79 7.80 -14.80
N GLN A 258 15.03 7.26 -14.82
CA GLN A 258 15.92 7.37 -15.98
C GLN A 258 15.50 6.49 -17.16
N SER A 259 14.63 5.51 -16.92
CA SER A 259 14.26 4.51 -17.91
C SER A 259 12.84 4.73 -18.43
N THR A 260 12.73 4.83 -19.75
CA THR A 260 11.47 4.94 -20.49
C THR A 260 11.43 3.88 -21.57
N ASP A 261 10.25 3.31 -21.83
CA ASP A 261 10.03 2.42 -22.95
C ASP A 261 9.93 3.22 -24.25
N VAL A 262 10.77 2.89 -25.23
CA VAL A 262 10.85 3.64 -26.50
C VAL A 262 9.58 3.50 -27.33
N HIS A 263 8.92 2.34 -27.24
CA HIS A 263 7.81 1.97 -28.11
C HIS A 263 6.50 2.63 -27.66
N SER A 264 6.18 2.55 -26.37
CA SER A 264 4.98 3.14 -25.79
C SER A 264 5.17 4.60 -25.34
N GLY A 265 6.41 5.02 -25.08
CA GLY A 265 6.72 6.29 -24.41
C GLY A 265 6.41 6.28 -22.91
N ASN A 266 5.93 5.18 -22.35
CA ASN A 266 5.67 5.07 -20.92
C ASN A 266 6.98 4.94 -20.14
N THR A 267 7.10 5.63 -19.02
CA THR A 267 8.19 5.35 -18.07
C THR A 267 8.07 3.93 -17.52
N VAL A 268 9.22 3.30 -17.29
CA VAL A 268 9.30 2.01 -16.60
C VAL A 268 9.80 2.18 -15.16
N ASP A 269 9.74 3.39 -14.60
CA ASP A 269 9.99 3.61 -13.17
C ASP A 269 9.08 2.71 -12.33
N LEU A 270 9.67 1.91 -11.43
CA LEU A 270 8.97 0.82 -10.75
C LEU A 270 7.72 1.31 -10.01
N LYS A 271 7.79 2.49 -9.37
CA LYS A 271 6.64 3.05 -8.65
C LYS A 271 5.48 3.44 -9.56
N VAL A 272 5.77 3.86 -10.80
CA VAL A 272 4.74 4.23 -11.78
C VAL A 272 4.20 2.98 -12.46
N MET A 273 5.13 2.12 -12.91
CA MET A 273 4.82 0.91 -13.66
C MET A 273 3.98 -0.06 -12.82
N ALA A 274 4.40 -0.37 -11.58
CA ALA A 274 3.67 -1.31 -10.73
C ALA A 274 2.24 -0.83 -10.46
N HIS A 275 2.05 0.44 -10.09
CA HIS A 275 0.70 0.96 -9.86
C HIS A 275 -0.16 0.92 -11.12
N LYS A 276 0.36 1.33 -12.28
CA LYS A 276 -0.40 1.28 -13.53
C LYS A 276 -0.80 -0.14 -13.94
N ILE A 277 0.11 -1.12 -13.80
CA ILE A 277 -0.19 -2.53 -14.09
C ILE A 277 -1.34 -3.02 -13.21
N HIS A 278 -1.29 -2.79 -11.89
CA HIS A 278 -2.33 -3.27 -10.97
C HIS A 278 -3.61 -2.43 -11.03
N ARG A 279 -3.55 -1.19 -11.54
CA ARG A 279 -4.74 -0.38 -11.80
C ARG A 279 -5.47 -0.84 -13.06
N GLY A 280 -4.73 -1.34 -14.06
CA GLY A 280 -5.25 -2.06 -15.24
C GLY A 280 -6.43 -1.37 -15.93
N PRO A 281 -7.59 -2.05 -16.12
CA PRO A 281 -8.74 -1.49 -16.84
C PRO A 281 -9.38 -0.31 -16.11
N ASN A 282 -9.01 -0.09 -14.85
CA ASN A 282 -9.56 0.99 -14.07
C ASN A 282 -8.75 2.30 -14.14
N LEU A 283 -7.63 2.34 -14.87
CA LEU A 283 -6.93 3.58 -15.19
C LEU A 283 -7.89 4.53 -15.95
N ASN A 284 -7.82 5.83 -15.65
CA ASN A 284 -8.69 6.80 -16.32
C ASN A 284 -8.32 6.91 -17.80
N SER A 285 -7.03 6.84 -18.12
CA SER A 285 -6.55 6.77 -19.50
C SER A 285 -7.06 5.53 -20.26
N VAL A 286 -7.09 4.35 -19.61
CA VAL A 286 -7.58 3.10 -20.23
C VAL A 286 -9.09 3.16 -20.45
N LYS A 287 -9.86 3.67 -19.49
CA LYS A 287 -11.30 3.93 -19.67
C LYS A 287 -11.58 4.90 -20.81
N ALA A 288 -10.69 5.85 -21.06
CA ALA A 288 -10.76 6.78 -22.19
C ALA A 288 -10.22 6.17 -23.50
N GLY A 289 -9.93 4.87 -23.56
CA GLY A 289 -9.52 4.16 -24.76
C GLY A 289 -8.01 4.13 -25.03
N LYS A 290 -7.18 4.67 -24.13
CA LYS A 290 -5.71 4.62 -24.27
C LYS A 290 -5.14 3.38 -23.58
N ALA A 291 -4.68 2.42 -24.38
CA ALA A 291 -4.03 1.22 -23.84
C ALA A 291 -2.76 1.55 -23.02
N TYR A 292 -2.57 0.85 -21.91
CA TYR A 292 -1.32 0.85 -21.15
C TYR A 292 -0.52 -0.42 -21.47
N PHE A 293 0.60 -0.25 -22.17
CA PHE A 293 1.50 -1.33 -22.58
C PHE A 293 2.96 -0.91 -22.41
N ILE A 294 3.85 -1.89 -22.30
CA ILE A 294 5.31 -1.72 -22.28
C ILE A 294 5.92 -2.60 -23.38
N GLY A 295 6.94 -2.10 -24.06
CA GLY A 295 7.57 -2.81 -25.17
C GLY A 295 6.77 -2.65 -26.46
N ASN A 296 6.90 -3.61 -27.37
CA ASN A 296 6.28 -3.57 -28.71
C ASN A 296 4.77 -3.92 -28.70
N GLY A 297 4.04 -3.66 -27.61
CA GLY A 297 2.61 -3.91 -27.49
C GLY A 297 2.20 -5.34 -27.10
N THR A 298 3.13 -6.31 -27.10
CA THR A 298 2.86 -7.69 -26.64
C THR A 298 2.54 -7.76 -25.15
N HIS A 299 3.09 -6.85 -24.35
CA HIS A 299 2.77 -6.70 -22.94
C HIS A 299 1.77 -5.56 -22.74
N ASN A 300 0.51 -5.82 -23.08
CA ASN A 300 -0.60 -4.92 -22.82
C ASN A 300 -1.24 -5.25 -21.46
N PHE A 301 -1.15 -4.31 -20.52
CA PHE A 301 -1.63 -4.46 -19.15
C PHE A 301 -3.02 -3.85 -18.93
N SER A 302 -3.68 -3.36 -19.99
CA SER A 302 -5.00 -2.70 -19.90
C SER A 302 -6.11 -3.62 -19.40
N ALA A 303 -5.92 -4.94 -19.48
CA ALA A 303 -6.91 -5.94 -19.04
C ALA A 303 -6.54 -6.62 -17.71
N VAL A 304 -5.42 -6.27 -17.08
CA VAL A 304 -4.99 -6.88 -15.81
C VAL A 304 -5.96 -6.49 -14.71
N THR A 305 -6.60 -7.47 -14.07
CA THR A 305 -7.50 -7.25 -12.95
C THR A 305 -6.79 -7.50 -11.62
N TYR A 306 -6.98 -6.60 -10.67
CA TYR A 306 -6.45 -6.75 -9.31
C TYR A 306 -7.52 -7.41 -8.41
N PRO A 307 -7.19 -8.47 -7.66
CA PRO A 307 -8.17 -9.25 -6.92
C PRO A 307 -8.68 -8.60 -5.63
N GLN A 308 -8.04 -7.51 -5.17
CA GLN A 308 -8.42 -6.78 -3.96
C GLN A 308 -8.86 -5.35 -4.29
N GLU A 309 -9.25 -4.59 -3.27
CA GLU A 309 -9.34 -3.13 -3.39
C GLU A 309 -7.93 -2.55 -3.62
N ILE A 310 -7.72 -1.81 -4.71
CA ILE A 310 -6.50 -1.06 -5.01
C ILE A 310 -6.14 0.00 -3.94
N ARG A 311 -7.12 0.48 -3.18
CA ARG A 311 -6.93 1.36 -2.02
C ARG A 311 -6.29 0.65 -0.84
N ASN A 312 -6.20 -0.68 -0.85
CA ASN A 312 -5.48 -1.44 0.16
C ASN A 312 -3.96 -1.33 -0.04
N CYS A 313 -3.40 -0.14 0.28
CA CYS A 313 -2.00 0.17 0.07
C CYS A 313 -1.07 -0.79 0.84
N THR A 314 -1.51 -1.25 2.01
CA THR A 314 -0.73 -2.10 2.92
C THR A 314 -0.58 -3.54 2.43
N THR A 315 -1.31 -3.97 1.39
CA THR A 315 -1.03 -5.27 0.73
C THR A 315 0.40 -5.31 0.19
N CYS A 316 0.86 -4.23 -0.43
CA CYS A 316 2.23 -4.10 -0.95
C CYS A 316 3.13 -3.32 0.02
N HIS A 317 2.64 -2.25 0.62
CA HIS A 317 3.39 -1.39 1.53
C HIS A 317 3.27 -1.85 2.99
N GLN A 318 3.74 -3.07 3.25
CA GLN A 318 3.71 -3.66 4.59
C GLN A 318 4.75 -3.05 5.52
N ALA A 319 4.43 -3.07 6.82
CA ALA A 319 5.39 -2.73 7.87
C ALA A 319 6.64 -3.63 7.79
N GLY A 320 7.77 -3.10 8.22
CA GLY A 320 9.04 -3.83 8.28
C GLY A 320 9.94 -3.69 7.06
N ALA A 321 9.51 -3.01 5.99
CA ALA A 321 10.43 -2.43 5.00
C ALA A 321 10.96 -1.08 5.51
N LYS A 322 12.24 -0.78 5.29
CA LYS A 322 12.89 0.43 5.85
C LYS A 322 12.18 1.74 5.48
N ASN A 323 11.65 1.84 4.26
CA ASN A 323 10.97 3.01 3.71
C ASN A 323 9.48 2.71 3.41
N ALA A 324 8.87 1.78 4.15
CA ALA A 324 7.49 1.36 3.95
C ALA A 324 6.54 2.57 3.87
N ASP A 325 6.64 3.48 4.84
CA ASP A 325 5.71 4.62 4.99
C ASP A 325 5.84 5.72 3.92
N ASN A 326 6.74 5.59 2.94
CA ASN A 326 6.88 6.57 1.87
C ASN A 326 5.58 6.73 1.05
N TRP A 327 4.73 5.69 0.95
CA TRP A 327 3.47 5.77 0.21
C TRP A 327 2.51 6.84 0.76
N LYS A 328 2.50 7.06 2.09
CA LYS A 328 1.69 8.09 2.75
C LYS A 328 2.47 9.35 3.08
N THR A 329 3.78 9.25 3.34
CA THR A 329 4.58 10.38 3.83
C THR A 329 5.27 11.20 2.73
N ALA A 330 5.31 10.70 1.50
CA ALA A 330 6.05 11.33 0.40
C ALA A 330 5.24 11.37 -0.91
N PRO A 331 4.11 12.12 -0.94
CA PRO A 331 3.32 12.31 -2.15
C PRO A 331 4.18 12.95 -3.26
N SER A 332 3.99 12.48 -4.49
CA SER A 332 4.66 13.01 -5.68
C SER A 332 3.75 12.86 -6.89
N ARG A 333 3.87 13.74 -7.88
CA ARG A 333 3.13 13.65 -9.13
C ARG A 333 3.28 12.30 -9.81
N ALA A 334 4.50 11.76 -9.82
CA ALA A 334 4.79 10.48 -10.46
C ALA A 334 4.06 9.31 -9.78
N ALA A 335 4.07 9.26 -8.44
CA ALA A 335 3.38 8.21 -7.71
C ALA A 335 1.86 8.38 -7.78
N CYS A 336 1.32 9.57 -7.49
CA CYS A 336 -0.13 9.80 -7.48
C CYS A 336 -0.73 9.66 -8.89
N GLY A 337 -0.04 10.24 -9.89
CA GLY A 337 -0.41 10.19 -11.31
C GLY A 337 -0.23 8.82 -11.97
N SER A 338 0.22 7.81 -11.23
CA SER A 338 0.22 6.43 -11.73
C SER A 338 -1.17 5.78 -11.63
N CYS A 339 -2.00 6.19 -10.66
CA CYS A 339 -3.40 5.79 -10.55
C CYS A 339 -4.36 6.90 -10.99
N HIS A 340 -4.07 8.15 -10.63
CA HIS A 340 -4.79 9.36 -11.05
C HIS A 340 -4.19 9.89 -12.36
N ASP A 341 -4.18 9.03 -13.38
CA ASP A 341 -3.31 9.17 -14.54
C ASP A 341 -3.84 10.06 -15.67
N ASP A 342 -4.96 10.71 -15.42
CA ASP A 342 -5.56 11.70 -16.29
C ASP A 342 -5.23 13.13 -15.87
N ILE A 343 -4.54 13.36 -14.74
CA ILE A 343 -4.18 14.72 -14.31
C ILE A 343 -3.04 15.27 -15.20
N ASP A 344 -3.33 16.34 -15.94
CA ASP A 344 -2.30 17.18 -16.53
C ASP A 344 -1.79 18.16 -15.46
N TRP A 345 -0.59 17.89 -14.95
CA TRP A 345 0.03 18.68 -13.91
C TRP A 345 0.42 20.10 -14.33
N ALA A 346 0.55 20.38 -15.64
CA ALA A 346 0.84 21.72 -16.12
C ALA A 346 -0.38 22.65 -16.07
N THR A 347 -1.59 22.09 -16.18
CA THR A 347 -2.84 22.86 -16.16
C THR A 347 -3.70 22.60 -14.92
N GLY A 348 -3.44 21.52 -14.20
CA GLY A 348 -4.28 20.98 -13.14
C GLY A 348 -5.57 20.33 -13.64
N LYS A 349 -5.80 20.24 -14.95
CA LYS A 349 -7.05 19.71 -15.52
C LYS A 349 -6.95 18.20 -15.75
N SER A 350 -8.11 17.54 -15.81
CA SER A 350 -8.17 16.16 -16.30
C SER A 350 -8.10 16.14 -17.84
N THR A 351 -7.30 15.25 -18.37
CA THR A 351 -7.15 14.96 -19.80
C THR A 351 -8.26 14.07 -20.35
N THR A 352 -9.08 13.47 -19.47
CA THR A 352 -10.18 12.58 -19.85
C THR A 352 -11.56 13.12 -19.41
N GLY A 353 -11.65 14.42 -19.09
CA GLY A 353 -12.90 15.06 -18.65
C GLY A 353 -13.33 14.74 -17.21
N GLY A 354 -12.42 14.15 -16.42
CA GLY A 354 -12.60 13.91 -14.99
C GLY A 354 -12.44 15.17 -14.13
N LYS A 355 -12.34 14.99 -12.81
CA LYS A 355 -12.17 16.10 -11.86
C LYS A 355 -10.78 16.72 -12.01
N ALA A 356 -10.73 18.04 -12.11
CA ALA A 356 -9.48 18.78 -12.04
C ALA A 356 -8.86 18.72 -10.63
N HIS A 357 -7.54 18.81 -10.57
CA HIS A 357 -6.80 18.98 -9.33
C HIS A 357 -7.12 20.36 -8.74
N VAL A 358 -7.65 20.40 -7.53
CA VAL A 358 -8.23 21.62 -6.92
C VAL A 358 -7.23 22.76 -6.73
N ALA A 359 -5.95 22.42 -6.53
CA ALA A 359 -4.89 23.41 -6.41
C ALA A 359 -4.39 23.95 -7.77
N GLY A 360 -5.01 23.52 -8.88
CA GLY A 360 -4.58 23.89 -10.23
C GLY A 360 -3.23 23.27 -10.60
N PRO A 361 -2.45 23.92 -11.49
CA PRO A 361 -1.12 23.49 -11.91
C PRO A 361 -0.17 23.19 -10.75
N GLN A 362 0.64 22.14 -10.88
CA GLN A 362 1.70 21.80 -9.93
C GLN A 362 3.00 21.57 -10.70
N THR A 363 4.02 22.42 -10.47
CA THR A 363 5.31 22.41 -11.21
C THR A 363 6.43 21.64 -10.52
N ASN A 364 6.35 21.44 -9.20
CA ASN A 364 7.17 20.48 -8.43
C ASN A 364 6.32 19.68 -7.40
N ASP A 365 6.97 18.84 -6.60
CA ASP A 365 6.31 18.01 -5.57
C ASP A 365 6.35 18.64 -4.16
N ALA A 366 6.92 19.84 -3.99
CA ALA A 366 7.25 20.41 -2.67
C ALA A 366 6.01 20.78 -1.86
N ALA A 367 4.94 21.24 -2.53
CA ALA A 367 3.71 21.67 -1.88
C ALA A 367 2.72 20.53 -1.62
N CYS A 368 2.97 19.32 -2.14
CA CYS A 368 2.00 18.22 -2.08
C CYS A 368 1.62 17.87 -0.64
N LYS A 369 2.62 17.78 0.25
CA LYS A 369 2.40 17.43 1.67
C LYS A 369 1.56 18.46 2.42
N THR A 370 1.55 19.72 2.01
CA THR A 370 0.76 20.77 2.66
C THR A 370 -0.73 20.43 2.68
N CYS A 371 -1.23 19.87 1.58
CA CYS A 371 -2.63 19.46 1.43
C CYS A 371 -2.82 17.95 1.64
N HIS A 372 -1.95 17.13 1.05
CA HIS A 372 -1.97 15.68 1.16
C HIS A 372 -1.07 15.23 2.32
N GLN A 373 -1.53 15.53 3.54
CA GLN A 373 -0.90 15.06 4.76
C GLN A 373 -0.92 13.53 4.82
N PRO A 374 0.01 12.86 5.53
CA PRO A 374 0.05 11.41 5.57
C PRO A 374 -1.24 10.80 6.12
N ASP A 375 -1.69 11.33 7.26
CA ASP A 375 -2.92 10.94 7.93
C ASP A 375 -3.39 12.13 8.78
N SER A 376 -4.65 12.51 8.64
CA SER A 376 -5.29 13.55 9.46
C SER A 376 -6.07 12.97 10.65
N GLY A 377 -6.18 11.64 10.73
CA GLY A 377 -7.07 10.93 11.63
C GLY A 377 -8.54 10.88 11.16
N LYS A 378 -8.87 11.49 10.01
CA LYS A 378 -10.24 11.56 9.47
C LYS A 378 -10.41 10.70 8.22
N GLU A 379 -11.58 10.10 8.06
CA GLU A 379 -11.91 9.33 6.86
C GLU A 379 -12.45 10.22 5.74
N PHE A 380 -12.11 9.85 4.50
CA PHE A 380 -12.61 10.48 3.27
C PHE A 380 -12.30 11.99 3.19
N ASP A 381 -11.10 12.38 3.62
CA ASP A 381 -10.57 13.73 3.46
C ASP A 381 -9.39 13.78 2.47
N ALA A 382 -8.64 14.88 2.44
CA ALA A 382 -7.53 15.07 1.50
C ALA A 382 -6.20 14.41 1.94
N SER A 383 -6.10 13.88 3.16
CA SER A 383 -4.92 13.14 3.61
C SER A 383 -4.75 11.84 2.81
N VAL A 384 -3.53 11.33 2.68
CA VAL A 384 -3.28 10.13 1.89
C VAL A 384 -4.00 8.93 2.50
N VAL A 385 -3.89 8.69 3.80
CA VAL A 385 -4.64 7.62 4.47
C VAL A 385 -6.15 7.85 4.39
N GLY A 386 -6.63 9.07 4.67
CA GLY A 386 -8.05 9.40 4.67
C GLY A 386 -8.72 9.25 3.30
N ALA A 387 -8.06 9.67 2.22
CA ALA A 387 -8.56 9.56 0.85
C ALA A 387 -8.63 8.10 0.35
N HIS A 388 -7.76 7.24 0.88
CA HIS A 388 -7.68 5.82 0.51
C HIS A 388 -8.38 4.90 1.50
N VAL A 389 -9.26 5.41 2.38
CA VAL A 389 -10.12 4.56 3.20
C VAL A 389 -10.98 3.67 2.30
N ILE A 390 -10.96 2.38 2.60
CA ILE A 390 -11.85 1.38 1.98
C ILE A 390 -13.22 1.54 2.64
N PRO A 391 -14.31 1.80 1.88
CA PRO A 391 -15.62 2.09 2.45
C PRO A 391 -16.15 0.98 3.35
N ASN A 392 -15.86 -0.28 3.00
CA ASN A 392 -16.26 -1.46 3.78
C ASN A 392 -15.45 -1.63 5.09
N ASP A 393 -14.35 -0.90 5.26
CA ASP A 393 -13.52 -0.91 6.46
C ASP A 393 -13.67 0.40 7.27
N SER A 394 -14.65 1.23 6.92
CA SER A 394 -14.84 2.55 7.55
C SER A 394 -15.18 2.42 9.04
N LYS A 395 -14.57 3.27 9.85
CA LYS A 395 -14.86 3.44 11.29
C LYS A 395 -16.28 3.96 11.55
N GLN A 396 -16.97 4.48 10.52
CA GLN A 396 -18.37 4.90 10.61
C GLN A 396 -19.35 3.73 10.61
N LEU A 397 -18.90 2.54 10.19
CA LEU A 397 -19.72 1.33 10.25
C LEU A 397 -19.95 0.93 11.71
N ARG A 398 -21.15 0.40 11.98
CA ARG A 398 -21.53 -0.09 13.32
C ARG A 398 -20.70 -1.33 13.69
N GLY A 399 -20.29 -2.11 12.70
CA GLY A 399 -19.44 -3.29 12.83
C GLY A 399 -20.19 -4.42 13.51
N VAL A 400 -21.16 -5.00 12.81
CA VAL A 400 -22.06 -6.00 13.38
C VAL A 400 -21.39 -7.38 13.51
N LYS A 401 -21.65 -8.07 14.62
CA LYS A 401 -21.13 -9.40 14.95
C LYS A 401 -22.30 -10.31 15.31
N PHE A 402 -22.46 -11.38 14.56
CA PHE A 402 -23.52 -12.37 14.77
C PHE A 402 -23.01 -13.52 15.63
N ALA A 403 -23.87 -14.08 16.49
CA ALA A 403 -23.60 -15.31 17.22
C ALA A 403 -24.88 -16.15 17.31
N ILE A 404 -24.79 -17.42 16.93
CA ILE A 404 -25.83 -18.42 17.22
C ILE A 404 -25.47 -19.05 18.57
N VAL A 405 -26.40 -18.97 19.52
CA VAL A 405 -26.21 -19.44 20.90
C VAL A 405 -26.65 -20.89 21.04
N ASP A 406 -27.80 -21.23 20.47
CA ASP A 406 -28.41 -22.56 20.62
C ASP A 406 -29.41 -22.84 19.49
N VAL A 407 -29.62 -24.11 19.17
CA VAL A 407 -30.64 -24.58 18.21
C VAL A 407 -31.39 -25.76 18.80
N LYS A 408 -32.71 -25.63 18.95
CA LYS A 408 -33.62 -26.66 19.46
C LYS A 408 -34.56 -27.17 18.38
N ASP A 409 -35.32 -28.22 18.68
CA ASP A 409 -36.34 -28.81 17.81
C ASP A 409 -35.77 -29.32 16.47
N THR A 410 -34.71 -30.14 16.57
CA THR A 410 -33.85 -30.53 15.45
C THR A 410 -34.12 -31.91 14.86
N LYS A 411 -35.17 -32.62 15.29
CA LYS A 411 -35.50 -33.96 14.76
C LYS A 411 -36.20 -33.86 13.39
N PRO A 412 -36.22 -34.94 12.59
CA PRO A 412 -37.02 -34.99 11.36
C PRO A 412 -38.48 -34.58 11.61
N GLY A 413 -39.04 -33.77 10.71
CA GLY A 413 -40.39 -33.20 10.82
C GLY A 413 -40.53 -32.01 11.79
N GLN A 414 -39.51 -31.70 12.61
CA GLN A 414 -39.55 -30.56 13.52
C GLN A 414 -39.11 -29.26 12.84
N LYS A 415 -39.56 -28.13 13.41
CA LYS A 415 -39.20 -26.78 12.98
C LYS A 415 -38.17 -26.21 13.95
N PRO A 416 -36.90 -26.04 13.54
CA PRO A 416 -35.86 -25.63 14.48
C PRO A 416 -36.12 -24.25 15.08
N THR A 417 -35.86 -24.12 16.38
CA THR A 417 -35.88 -22.83 17.09
C THR A 417 -34.45 -22.40 17.39
N VAL A 418 -34.05 -21.26 16.82
CA VAL A 418 -32.70 -20.71 16.94
C VAL A 418 -32.68 -19.61 17.98
N THR A 419 -31.76 -19.69 18.93
CA THR A 419 -31.40 -18.60 19.84
C THR A 419 -30.12 -17.95 19.35
N PHE A 420 -30.10 -16.63 19.19
CA PHE A 420 -28.96 -15.89 18.66
C PHE A 420 -28.83 -14.52 19.35
N ASN A 421 -27.66 -13.89 19.23
CA ASN A 421 -27.48 -12.49 19.57
C ASN A 421 -26.68 -11.76 18.50
N ILE A 422 -26.83 -10.43 18.50
CA ILE A 422 -26.12 -9.54 17.60
C ILE A 422 -25.47 -8.44 18.45
N LYS A 423 -24.18 -8.23 18.25
CA LYS A 423 -23.43 -7.15 18.92
C LYS A 423 -22.83 -6.21 17.90
N ASP A 424 -22.65 -4.95 18.24
CA ASP A 424 -21.84 -4.03 17.47
C ASP A 424 -20.35 -4.16 17.84
N LYS A 425 -19.50 -3.35 17.19
CA LYS A 425 -18.05 -3.38 17.41
C LYS A 425 -17.66 -3.03 18.85
N ASP A 426 -18.51 -2.27 19.54
CA ASP A 426 -18.32 -1.81 20.93
C ASP A 426 -18.95 -2.79 21.94
N GLY A 427 -19.52 -3.90 21.46
CA GLY A 427 -20.07 -4.98 22.28
C GLY A 427 -21.52 -4.77 22.72
N LYS A 428 -22.19 -3.71 22.26
CA LYS A 428 -23.58 -3.41 22.60
C LYS A 428 -24.53 -4.22 21.72
N THR A 429 -25.63 -4.69 22.31
CA THR A 429 -26.67 -5.42 21.59
C THR A 429 -27.26 -4.59 20.45
N VAL A 430 -27.44 -5.23 19.29
CA VAL A 430 -28.10 -4.68 18.12
C VAL A 430 -29.47 -5.32 17.95
N ASP A 431 -30.50 -4.49 17.78
CA ASP A 431 -31.86 -4.98 17.56
C ASP A 431 -32.00 -5.51 16.12
N PRO A 432 -32.53 -6.73 15.91
CA PRO A 432 -32.80 -7.27 14.59
C PRO A 432 -33.63 -6.35 13.67
N LYS A 433 -34.46 -5.45 14.22
CA LYS A 433 -35.24 -4.50 13.41
C LYS A 433 -34.39 -3.40 12.76
N ASP A 434 -33.16 -3.18 13.24
CA ASP A 434 -32.24 -2.18 12.70
C ASP A 434 -31.62 -2.63 11.36
N PHE A 435 -31.82 -3.89 10.97
CA PHE A 435 -31.24 -4.48 9.77
C PHE A 435 -32.05 -4.19 8.51
N ASN A 436 -31.35 -3.87 7.42
CA ASN A 436 -31.96 -3.82 6.09
C ASN A 436 -32.19 -5.22 5.52
N SER A 437 -31.38 -6.19 5.93
CA SER A 437 -31.56 -7.61 5.66
C SER A 437 -31.01 -8.41 6.83
N LEU A 438 -31.78 -9.38 7.30
CA LEU A 438 -31.37 -10.33 8.32
C LEU A 438 -32.13 -11.64 8.07
N SER A 439 -31.39 -12.74 7.95
CA SER A 439 -31.94 -14.05 7.63
C SER A 439 -31.22 -15.14 8.40
N LEU A 440 -31.96 -16.22 8.70
CA LEU A 440 -31.39 -17.48 9.11
C LEU A 440 -31.52 -18.49 7.97
N VAL A 441 -30.49 -19.29 7.78
CA VAL A 441 -30.40 -20.32 6.73
C VAL A 441 -30.27 -21.67 7.40
N LEU A 442 -31.27 -22.54 7.22
CA LEU A 442 -31.20 -23.95 7.60
C LEU A 442 -30.76 -24.75 6.38
N ALA A 443 -29.72 -25.57 6.51
CA ALA A 443 -29.22 -26.38 5.40
C ALA A 443 -28.75 -27.77 5.86
N GLY A 444 -28.95 -28.77 5.02
CA GLY A 444 -28.44 -30.11 5.25
C GLY A 444 -28.81 -31.12 4.16
N PRO A 445 -28.28 -32.35 4.23
CA PRO A 445 -27.27 -32.80 5.21
C PRO A 445 -25.94 -32.05 5.06
N THR A 446 -25.12 -31.94 6.12
CA THR A 446 -23.88 -31.11 6.12
C THR A 446 -22.75 -31.65 5.23
N THR A 447 -22.94 -32.83 4.65
CA THR A 447 -22.01 -33.43 3.67
C THR A 447 -21.99 -32.68 2.35
N ASP A 448 -23.13 -32.14 1.92
CA ASP A 448 -23.30 -31.49 0.61
C ASP A 448 -24.27 -30.30 0.60
N TYR A 449 -25.00 -30.08 1.70
CA TYR A 449 -26.05 -29.06 1.84
C TYR A 449 -27.14 -29.16 0.76
N ALA A 450 -27.50 -30.40 0.36
CA ALA A 450 -28.44 -30.64 -0.75
C ALA A 450 -29.80 -29.97 -0.62
N LYS A 451 -30.28 -29.67 0.60
CA LYS A 451 -31.49 -28.90 0.86
C LYS A 451 -31.18 -27.69 1.73
N TYR A 452 -31.77 -26.54 1.42
CA TYR A 452 -31.68 -25.35 2.26
C TYR A 452 -32.96 -24.52 2.26
N TRP A 453 -33.20 -23.82 3.37
CA TRP A 453 -34.26 -22.81 3.53
C TRP A 453 -33.65 -21.55 4.10
N SER A 454 -33.85 -20.43 3.43
CA SER A 454 -33.48 -19.10 3.93
C SER A 454 -34.75 -18.33 4.32
N GLU A 455 -34.85 -17.95 5.58
CA GLU A 455 -36.01 -17.21 6.10
C GLU A 455 -35.59 -15.82 6.58
N SER A 456 -36.24 -14.78 6.04
CA SER A 456 -36.02 -13.39 6.46
C SER A 456 -36.68 -13.13 7.81
N LEU A 457 -35.88 -12.58 8.73
CA LEU A 457 -36.30 -12.09 10.04
C LEU A 457 -36.80 -10.65 9.96
N VAL A 458 -36.41 -9.88 8.94
CA VAL A 458 -36.89 -8.52 8.71
C VAL A 458 -38.24 -8.57 7.99
N ILE A 459 -39.25 -7.89 8.54
CA ILE A 459 -40.57 -7.70 7.90
C ILE A 459 -40.57 -6.39 7.09
N SER A 460 -40.08 -5.32 7.71
CA SER A 460 -39.63 -4.12 7.02
C SER A 460 -38.43 -3.55 7.77
N ALA A 461 -37.47 -2.97 7.02
CA ALA A 461 -36.17 -2.50 7.53
C ALA A 461 -36.26 -1.38 8.60
N THR A 462 -37.46 -0.95 8.97
CA THR A 462 -37.69 0.17 9.90
C THR A 462 -38.87 -0.01 10.84
N ILE A 463 -39.68 -1.08 10.73
CA ILE A 463 -40.97 -1.16 11.46
C ILE A 463 -41.14 -2.44 12.29
N SER A 464 -40.58 -3.58 11.89
CA SER A 464 -40.73 -4.83 12.68
C SER A 464 -39.80 -5.97 12.27
N THR A 465 -39.52 -6.84 13.26
CA THR A 465 -38.78 -8.10 13.11
C THR A 465 -39.67 -9.28 13.51
N LYS A 466 -39.44 -10.45 12.89
CA LYS A 466 -40.05 -11.73 13.31
C LYS A 466 -39.30 -12.37 14.48
N ALA A 467 -38.09 -11.91 14.78
CA ALA A 467 -37.34 -12.38 15.92
C ALA A 467 -38.01 -11.92 17.22
N LYS A 468 -38.14 -12.83 18.18
CA LYS A 468 -38.72 -12.53 19.50
C LYS A 468 -37.59 -12.25 20.49
N ASP A 469 -37.72 -11.17 21.26
CA ASP A 469 -36.80 -10.89 22.37
C ASP A 469 -36.87 -12.03 23.40
N ALA A 470 -35.71 -12.61 23.71
CA ALA A 470 -35.56 -13.69 24.68
C ALA A 470 -34.84 -13.22 25.97
N GLY A 471 -34.63 -11.91 26.11
CA GLY A 471 -33.93 -11.30 27.25
C GLY A 471 -32.41 -11.48 27.19
N SER A 472 -31.71 -10.75 28.05
CA SER A 472 -30.23 -10.79 28.16
C SER A 472 -29.48 -10.53 26.85
N GLY A 473 -30.11 -9.81 25.91
CA GLY A 473 -29.55 -9.52 24.58
C GLY A 473 -29.66 -10.66 23.57
N ASN A 474 -30.39 -11.73 23.90
CA ASN A 474 -30.69 -12.82 22.97
C ASN A 474 -32.05 -12.63 22.30
N TYR A 475 -32.15 -13.18 21.10
CA TYR A 475 -33.36 -13.25 20.30
C TYR A 475 -33.61 -14.68 19.87
N THR A 476 -34.87 -15.00 19.62
CA THR A 476 -35.29 -16.32 19.13
C THR A 476 -36.07 -16.22 17.84
N TYR A 477 -35.89 -17.23 16.98
CA TYR A 477 -36.68 -17.40 15.77
C TYR A 477 -36.91 -18.90 15.51
N THR A 478 -38.16 -19.28 15.31
CA THR A 478 -38.54 -20.64 14.91
C THR A 478 -38.78 -20.64 13.41
N PHE A 479 -38.08 -21.53 12.69
CA PHE A 479 -38.26 -21.68 11.25
C PHE A 479 -39.72 -22.03 10.91
N THR A 480 -40.21 -21.51 9.79
CA THR A 480 -41.51 -21.91 9.24
C THR A 480 -41.44 -23.26 8.55
N ASN A 481 -40.30 -23.55 7.91
CA ASN A 481 -39.98 -24.83 7.30
C ASN A 481 -39.54 -25.85 8.35
N ALA A 482 -40.01 -27.08 8.18
CA ALA A 482 -39.57 -28.22 8.98
C ALA A 482 -38.36 -28.89 8.33
N ILE A 483 -37.53 -29.52 9.15
CA ILE A 483 -36.56 -30.50 8.69
C ILE A 483 -37.34 -31.63 8.00
N PRO A 484 -36.94 -32.11 6.80
CA PRO A 484 -37.64 -33.17 6.10
C PRO A 484 -37.83 -34.41 6.99
N GLU A 485 -38.97 -35.09 6.86
CA GLU A 485 -39.26 -36.29 7.65
C GLU A 485 -38.28 -37.44 7.36
N ASP A 486 -37.74 -37.47 6.14
CA ASP A 486 -36.73 -38.42 5.68
C ASP A 486 -35.29 -37.98 5.95
N ALA A 487 -35.10 -36.84 6.64
CA ALA A 487 -33.77 -36.30 6.90
C ALA A 487 -32.92 -37.24 7.74
N LYS A 488 -31.65 -37.37 7.34
CA LYS A 488 -30.61 -38.13 8.02
C LYS A 488 -29.37 -37.26 8.15
N GLY A 489 -28.48 -37.68 9.04
CA GLY A 489 -27.20 -37.02 9.25
C GLY A 489 -27.29 -35.86 10.24
N SER A 490 -26.53 -34.82 9.93
CA SER A 490 -26.44 -33.53 10.61
C SER A 490 -26.85 -32.39 9.70
N PHE A 491 -27.37 -31.33 10.29
CA PHE A 491 -27.79 -30.09 9.62
C PHE A 491 -27.05 -28.90 10.24
N ALA A 492 -27.10 -27.76 9.55
CA ALA A 492 -26.52 -26.51 10.03
C ALA A 492 -27.53 -25.37 9.96
N VAL A 493 -27.45 -24.46 10.93
CA VAL A 493 -28.03 -23.11 10.83
C VAL A 493 -26.90 -22.12 10.60
N ALA A 494 -27.02 -21.27 9.59
CA ALA A 494 -26.19 -20.09 9.41
C ALA A 494 -26.99 -18.80 9.59
N MET A 495 -26.33 -17.73 10.01
CA MET A 495 -26.92 -16.40 10.13
C MET A 495 -26.26 -15.42 9.15
N GLN A 496 -27.07 -14.60 8.47
CA GLN A 496 -26.58 -13.60 7.53
C GLN A 496 -27.39 -12.31 7.63
N GLY A 497 -26.77 -11.16 7.38
CA GLY A 497 -27.46 -9.88 7.36
C GLY A 497 -26.54 -8.69 7.16
N TYR A 498 -27.14 -7.54 6.90
CA TYR A 498 -26.43 -6.27 6.80
C TYR A 498 -27.27 -5.05 7.20
N ILE A 499 -26.57 -4.02 7.65
CA ILE A 499 -27.10 -2.66 7.84
C ILE A 499 -26.50 -1.78 6.74
N ASN A 500 -27.32 -0.97 6.07
CA ASN A 500 -26.83 0.04 5.13
C ASN A 500 -26.41 1.29 5.91
N THR A 501 -25.15 1.69 5.77
CA THR A 501 -24.63 2.92 6.37
C THR A 501 -24.24 3.89 5.26
N THR A 502 -24.86 5.07 5.25
CA THR A 502 -24.45 6.17 4.37
C THR A 502 -23.21 6.85 4.94
N LEU A 503 -22.11 6.80 4.20
CA LEU A 503 -20.84 7.35 4.64
C LEU A 503 -20.76 8.87 4.44
N LYS A 504 -20.11 9.55 5.38
CA LYS A 504 -19.85 10.99 5.34
C LYS A 504 -18.35 11.27 5.27
N LYS A 505 -18.01 12.40 4.65
CA LYS A 505 -16.66 12.96 4.67
C LYS A 505 -16.40 13.70 5.97
N ALA A 506 -15.14 14.09 6.16
CA ALA A 506 -14.70 14.92 7.27
C ALA A 506 -15.47 16.25 7.44
N ASP A 507 -16.01 16.82 6.37
CA ASP A 507 -16.82 18.05 6.38
C ASP A 507 -18.32 17.80 6.60
N GLY A 508 -18.73 16.55 6.82
CA GLY A 508 -20.12 16.13 7.01
C GLY A 508 -20.90 15.92 5.71
N SER A 509 -20.35 16.29 4.54
CA SER A 509 -20.97 16.00 3.24
C SER A 509 -20.96 14.50 2.93
N PRO A 510 -21.87 13.97 2.10
CA PRO A 510 -21.87 12.56 1.75
C PRO A 510 -20.62 12.18 0.95
N VAL A 511 -20.08 10.99 1.24
CA VAL A 511 -19.21 10.29 0.29
C VAL A 511 -20.07 9.89 -0.91
N LEU A 512 -19.60 10.12 -2.13
CA LEU A 512 -20.38 9.83 -3.33
C LEU A 512 -19.94 8.50 -3.96
N GLY A 513 -20.89 7.78 -4.56
CA GLY A 513 -20.64 6.56 -5.32
C GLY A 513 -19.89 6.81 -6.63
N ALA A 514 -19.70 5.76 -7.41
CA ALA A 514 -18.97 5.81 -8.68
C ALA A 514 -19.62 6.73 -9.73
N ASP A 515 -20.92 7.00 -9.63
CA ASP A 515 -21.65 7.95 -10.46
C ASP A 515 -21.34 9.42 -10.15
N GLY A 516 -20.64 9.68 -9.03
CA GLY A 516 -20.30 11.00 -8.55
C GLY A 516 -21.51 11.84 -8.10
N LYS A 517 -22.67 11.22 -7.87
CA LYS A 517 -23.94 11.91 -7.58
C LYS A 517 -24.66 11.33 -6.37
N THR A 518 -24.72 10.00 -6.27
CA THR A 518 -25.50 9.32 -5.24
C THR A 518 -24.67 9.16 -3.97
N PRO A 519 -25.21 9.47 -2.77
CA PRO A 519 -24.56 9.14 -1.51
C PRO A 519 -24.21 7.66 -1.43
N LEU A 520 -22.97 7.36 -1.08
CA LEU A 520 -22.47 6.00 -0.97
C LEU A 520 -23.03 5.36 0.30
N ALA A 521 -23.94 4.41 0.10
CA ALA A 521 -24.39 3.50 1.14
C ALA A 521 -23.56 2.20 1.07
N VAL A 522 -22.94 1.84 2.18
CA VAL A 522 -22.16 0.60 2.32
C VAL A 522 -22.94 -0.39 3.15
N ARG A 523 -22.86 -1.67 2.78
CA ARG A 523 -23.40 -2.76 3.59
C ARG A 523 -22.41 -3.11 4.69
N ASP A 524 -22.75 -2.75 5.92
CA ASP A 524 -22.11 -3.23 7.15
C ASP A 524 -22.56 -4.68 7.37
N VAL A 525 -21.68 -5.61 7.01
CA VAL A 525 -21.92 -7.06 7.05
C VAL A 525 -21.19 -7.66 8.25
N GLY A 526 -21.85 -8.58 8.94
CA GLY A 526 -21.22 -9.41 9.96
C GLY A 526 -20.71 -10.71 9.37
N TYR A 527 -19.69 -11.31 10.00
CA TYR A 527 -19.28 -12.67 9.67
C TYR A 527 -20.45 -13.63 9.92
N ASN A 528 -20.66 -14.59 9.03
CA ASN A 528 -21.78 -15.52 9.09
C ASN A 528 -21.43 -16.70 10.02
N PRO A 529 -21.92 -16.75 11.27
CA PRO A 529 -21.72 -17.91 12.12
C PRO A 529 -22.49 -19.09 11.54
N VAL A 530 -21.93 -20.28 11.70
CA VAL A 530 -22.57 -21.55 11.37
C VAL A 530 -22.62 -22.41 12.62
N PHE A 531 -23.80 -22.92 12.95
CA PHE A 531 -24.03 -23.83 14.07
C PHE A 531 -24.48 -25.19 13.52
N TYR A 532 -23.72 -26.23 13.83
CA TYR A 532 -23.98 -27.61 13.41
C TYR A 532 -24.73 -28.36 14.50
N PHE A 533 -25.72 -29.17 14.12
CA PHE A 533 -26.49 -29.98 15.07
C PHE A 533 -26.89 -31.33 14.46
N PRO A 534 -27.00 -32.39 15.29
CA PRO A 534 -27.41 -33.70 14.81
C PRO A 534 -28.92 -33.74 14.55
N VAL A 535 -29.33 -34.41 13.48
CA VAL A 535 -30.75 -34.72 13.20
C VAL A 535 -31.03 -36.18 13.52
N THR A 536 -30.25 -37.10 12.96
CA THR A 536 -30.29 -38.54 13.31
C THR A 536 -28.96 -39.06 13.83
N ASP A 537 -27.87 -38.34 13.58
CA ASP A 537 -26.54 -38.78 14.01
C ASP A 537 -26.34 -38.57 15.51
N ALA A 538 -25.40 -39.31 16.10
CA ALA A 538 -25.08 -39.14 17.51
C ALA A 538 -24.40 -37.79 17.80
N LYS A 539 -23.74 -37.19 16.79
CA LYS A 539 -23.02 -35.91 16.86
C LYS A 539 -23.06 -35.23 15.48
N ALA A 540 -22.97 -33.90 15.49
CA ALA A 540 -22.95 -33.05 14.30
C ALA A 540 -21.55 -32.79 13.77
#